data_AF-A0A0F9Q2B8-F1
#
_entry.id   AF-A0A0F9Q2B8-F1
#
_cell.length_a   1.000
_cell.length_b   1.000
_cell.length_c   1.000
_cell.angle_alpha   90.00
_cell.angle_beta   90.00
_cell.angle_gamma   90.00
#
_symmetry.space_group_name_H-M   'P 1'
#
loop_
_entity.id
_entity.type
_entity.pdbx_description
1 polymer ?
#
loop_
_entity_poly.entity_id
_entity_poly.type
_entity_poly.pdbx_seq_one_letter_code
_entity_poly.pdbx_strand_id
1 'polypeptide(L)'
;MDTATKIPVATEVPDRDGEVITGKDKEHDMARIAHEEESRRDMVDRIAGIDAADQAEIMFADTSPPRPTTILYATLDGEPVPVTRKRARLLLTRTLPDGKYMFIAPLQDGSPPPSIPEYRLGSVKCFMHEGSEERELLDSLGMAGKVCIAGHLANIYAKRIHERKSHKREREMYQDYLDDKKEAAAIERQEKQYTAMIALAERAAPPE
;
A
#
# COMPACT_ATOMS: atom_id res chain seq x y z
N MET A 1 74.13 -38.13 -31.52
CA MET A 1 74.74 -36.80 -31.55
C MET A 1 73.89 -35.94 -32.48
N ASP A 2 73.12 -34.95 -32.08
CA ASP A 2 72.69 -34.47 -30.78
C ASP A 2 71.34 -33.77 -30.96
N THR A 3 70.51 -33.89 -29.94
CA THR A 3 69.20 -33.26 -29.78
C THR A 3 69.30 -31.73 -29.79
N ALA A 4 68.49 -31.07 -30.61
CA ALA A 4 68.15 -29.66 -30.41
C ALA A 4 66.63 -29.51 -30.43
N THR A 5 66.01 -29.83 -29.29
CA THR A 5 64.63 -29.51 -28.96
C THR A 5 64.49 -27.99 -28.97
N LYS A 6 63.84 -27.44 -29.99
CA LYS A 6 63.46 -26.02 -30.03
C LYS A 6 62.47 -25.75 -28.90
N ILE A 7 62.95 -25.07 -27.86
CA ILE A 7 62.11 -24.48 -26.82
C ILE A 7 61.22 -23.43 -27.49
N PRO A 8 59.88 -23.52 -27.38
CA PRO A 8 59.03 -22.43 -27.83
C PRO A 8 59.29 -21.22 -26.94
N VAL A 9 59.80 -20.15 -27.57
CA VAL A 9 59.96 -18.82 -26.95
C VAL A 9 58.59 -18.39 -26.44
N ALA A 10 58.51 -18.18 -25.12
CA ALA A 10 57.30 -17.69 -24.46
C ALA A 10 56.92 -16.35 -25.09
N THR A 11 55.77 -16.31 -25.74
CA THR A 11 55.15 -15.07 -26.19
C THR A 11 54.75 -14.26 -24.96
N GLU A 12 55.48 -13.16 -24.74
CA GLU A 12 55.17 -12.16 -23.73
C GLU A 12 53.90 -11.42 -24.18
N VAL A 13 52.80 -11.65 -23.46
CA VAL A 13 51.57 -10.88 -23.63
C VAL A 13 51.59 -9.79 -22.56
N PRO A 14 51.73 -8.51 -22.92
CA PRO A 14 51.71 -7.42 -21.96
C PRO A 14 50.29 -7.24 -21.41
N ASP A 15 50.17 -7.13 -20.10
CA ASP A 15 48.93 -6.70 -19.46
C ASP A 15 48.68 -5.20 -19.70
N ARG A 16 47.42 -4.82 -19.51
CA ARG A 16 46.83 -3.53 -19.92
C ARG A 16 47.49 -2.28 -19.31
N ASP A 17 48.32 -2.45 -18.28
CA ASP A 17 49.01 -1.35 -17.58
C ASP A 17 50.55 -1.34 -17.80
N GLY A 18 51.08 -2.24 -18.63
CA GLY A 18 52.46 -2.14 -19.15
C GLY A 18 53.59 -2.62 -18.22
N GLU A 19 53.29 -3.27 -17.09
CA GLU A 19 54.32 -3.89 -16.24
C GLU A 19 54.64 -5.34 -16.68
N VAL A 20 55.92 -5.67 -16.74
CA VAL A 20 56.42 -7.00 -17.13
C VAL A 20 56.34 -7.93 -15.92
N ILE A 21 55.29 -8.77 -15.89
CA ILE A 21 55.09 -9.77 -14.83
C ILE A 21 56.12 -10.89 -14.98
N THR A 22 57.07 -10.95 -14.05
CA THR A 22 58.04 -12.05 -14.02
C THR A 22 57.44 -13.28 -13.33
N GLY A 23 57.97 -14.47 -13.58
CA GLY A 23 57.46 -15.72 -12.98
C GLY A 23 57.42 -15.73 -11.44
N LYS A 24 58.21 -14.87 -10.77
CA LYS A 24 58.22 -14.71 -9.31
C LYS A 24 57.01 -13.93 -8.78
N ASP A 25 56.45 -13.02 -9.58
CA ASP A 25 55.29 -12.23 -9.19
C ASP A 25 54.02 -13.11 -9.14
N LYS A 26 53.95 -14.12 -10.01
CA LYS A 26 52.87 -15.13 -10.00
C LYS A 26 52.90 -16.03 -8.76
N GLU A 27 54.07 -16.37 -8.23
CA GLU A 27 54.18 -17.15 -6.99
C GLU A 27 53.76 -16.34 -5.78
N HIS A 28 54.10 -15.04 -5.75
CA HIS A 28 53.72 -14.13 -4.67
C HIS A 28 52.22 -13.83 -4.66
N ASP A 29 51.59 -13.74 -5.83
CA ASP A 29 50.14 -13.61 -5.97
C ASP A 29 49.40 -14.89 -5.57
N MET A 30 49.92 -16.06 -5.95
CA MET A 30 49.33 -17.35 -5.53
C MET A 30 49.45 -17.56 -4.02
N ALA A 31 50.55 -17.15 -3.39
CA ALA A 31 50.71 -17.20 -1.93
C ALA A 31 49.73 -16.25 -1.22
N ARG A 32 49.50 -15.05 -1.77
CA ARG A 32 48.50 -14.11 -1.26
C ARG A 32 47.08 -14.67 -1.35
N ILE A 33 46.71 -15.24 -2.51
CA ILE A 33 45.40 -15.86 -2.73
C ILE A 33 45.18 -17.06 -1.81
N ALA A 34 46.22 -17.89 -1.61
CA ALA A 34 46.16 -19.02 -0.69
C ALA A 34 45.95 -18.57 0.77
N HIS A 35 46.64 -17.52 1.20
CA HIS A 35 46.50 -16.96 2.54
C HIS A 35 45.11 -16.31 2.75
N GLU A 36 44.55 -15.67 1.71
CA GLU A 36 43.20 -15.12 1.74
C GLU A 36 42.13 -16.22 1.83
N GLU A 37 42.26 -17.33 1.09
CA GLU A 37 41.34 -18.46 1.18
C GLU A 37 41.48 -19.25 2.50
N GLU A 38 42.69 -19.40 3.04
CA GLU A 38 42.91 -19.98 4.36
C GLU A 38 42.24 -19.12 5.45
N SER A 39 42.42 -17.80 5.39
CA SER A 39 41.74 -16.86 6.30
C SER A 39 40.22 -16.91 6.16
N ARG A 40 39.70 -17.10 4.95
CA ARG A 40 38.26 -17.23 4.69
C ARG A 40 37.71 -18.53 5.27
N ARG A 41 38.44 -19.64 5.15
CA ARG A 41 38.08 -20.93 5.74
C ARG A 41 38.10 -20.86 7.27
N ASP A 42 39.14 -20.28 7.86
CA ASP A 42 39.24 -20.09 9.32
C ASP A 42 38.14 -19.18 9.88
N MET A 43 37.67 -18.19 9.11
CA MET A 43 36.50 -17.39 9.50
C MET A 43 35.19 -18.19 9.45
N VAL A 44 35.03 -19.12 8.50
CA VAL A 44 33.86 -20.00 8.42
C VAL A 44 33.81 -20.97 9.61
N ASP A 45 34.97 -21.51 10.02
CA ASP A 45 35.06 -22.39 11.19
C ASP A 45 34.77 -21.65 12.51
N ARG A 46 35.03 -20.32 12.59
CA ARG A 46 34.59 -19.47 13.72
C ARG A 46 33.09 -19.19 13.73
N ILE A 47 32.43 -19.13 12.56
CA ILE A 47 30.97 -18.94 12.45
C ILE A 47 30.23 -20.23 12.87
N ALA A 48 30.82 -21.41 12.64
CA ALA A 48 30.23 -22.69 13.05
C ALA A 48 30.24 -22.95 14.57
N GLY A 49 30.97 -22.16 15.35
CA GLY A 49 31.03 -22.24 16.81
C GLY A 49 30.12 -21.28 17.58
N ILE A 50 29.29 -20.49 16.89
CA ILE A 50 28.32 -19.59 17.52
C ILE A 50 27.10 -20.42 17.92
N ASP A 51 26.95 -20.63 19.23
CA ASP A 51 25.83 -21.34 19.85
C ASP A 51 24.49 -20.72 19.45
N ALA A 52 23.46 -21.55 19.24
CA ALA A 52 22.14 -21.13 18.75
C ALA A 52 21.42 -20.16 19.70
N ALA A 53 21.93 -19.99 20.93
CA ALA A 53 21.45 -19.02 21.90
C ALA A 53 21.78 -17.56 21.53
N ASP A 54 22.91 -17.30 20.87
CA ASP A 54 23.32 -15.94 20.46
C ASP A 54 22.70 -15.50 19.12
N GLN A 55 22.13 -16.44 18.35
CA GLN A 55 21.41 -16.13 17.11
C GLN A 55 20.06 -15.43 17.35
N ALA A 56 19.53 -15.47 18.58
CA ALA A 56 18.27 -14.82 18.93
C ALA A 56 18.42 -13.29 19.12
N GLU A 57 19.64 -12.78 19.31
CA GLU A 57 19.88 -11.35 19.58
C GLU A 57 20.40 -10.57 18.37
N ILE A 58 20.71 -11.24 17.26
CA ILE A 58 20.92 -10.56 15.98
C ILE A 58 19.59 -10.53 15.24
N MET A 59 18.66 -9.72 15.74
CA MET A 59 17.58 -9.21 14.91
C MET A 59 18.20 -8.32 13.84
N PHE A 60 18.58 -8.92 12.71
CA PHE A 60 18.82 -8.18 11.48
C PHE A 60 17.52 -7.43 11.19
N ALA A 61 17.49 -6.15 11.53
CA ALA A 61 16.53 -5.23 10.99
C ALA A 61 16.73 -5.28 9.48
N ASP A 62 15.88 -6.05 8.81
CA ASP A 62 15.77 -6.18 7.37
C ASP A 62 15.24 -4.86 6.78
N THR A 63 15.87 -3.73 7.14
CA THR A 63 15.64 -2.42 6.55
C THR A 63 16.35 -2.40 5.22
N SER A 64 15.83 -3.20 4.28
CA SER A 64 16.10 -3.00 2.87
C SER A 64 15.86 -1.53 2.56
N PRO A 65 16.80 -0.81 1.90
CA PRO A 65 16.64 0.60 1.63
C PRO A 65 15.32 0.85 0.91
N PRO A 66 14.57 1.91 1.28
CA PRO A 66 13.27 2.20 0.68
C PRO A 66 13.41 2.27 -0.83
N ARG A 67 12.68 1.41 -1.54
CA ARG A 67 12.77 1.34 -3.00
C ARG A 67 12.32 2.68 -3.57
N PRO A 68 13.06 3.28 -4.51
CA PRO A 68 12.65 4.55 -5.10
C PRO A 68 11.28 4.40 -5.79
N THR A 69 10.34 5.23 -5.34
CA THR A 69 9.00 5.35 -5.90
C THR A 69 8.92 6.56 -6.83
N THR A 70 8.00 6.50 -7.79
CA THR A 70 7.67 7.58 -8.71
C THR A 70 6.15 7.64 -8.82
N ILE A 71 5.60 8.84 -8.98
CA ILE A 71 4.16 9.03 -9.15
C ILE A 71 3.85 8.91 -10.65
N LEU A 72 2.89 8.08 -11.03
CA LEU A 72 2.30 8.07 -12.36
C LEU A 72 0.87 8.62 -12.27
N TYR A 73 0.39 9.25 -13.33
CA TYR A 73 -0.97 9.77 -13.38
C TYR A 73 -1.84 8.90 -14.28
N ALA A 74 -2.99 8.48 -13.79
CA ALA A 74 -3.97 7.75 -14.59
C ALA A 74 -4.61 8.66 -15.64
N THR A 75 -4.81 8.17 -16.85
CA THR A 75 -5.31 9.00 -17.97
C THR A 75 -6.80 9.28 -17.94
N LEU A 76 -7.57 8.47 -17.21
CA LEU A 76 -9.03 8.58 -17.14
C LEU A 76 -9.51 9.66 -16.17
N ASP A 77 -8.87 9.73 -15.01
CA ASP A 77 -9.31 10.50 -13.85
C ASP A 77 -8.21 11.38 -13.26
N GLY A 78 -6.98 11.25 -13.76
CA GLY A 78 -5.83 11.99 -13.26
C GLY A 78 -5.29 11.51 -11.93
N GLU A 79 -5.74 10.34 -11.45
CA GLU A 79 -5.36 9.85 -10.13
C GLU A 79 -3.83 9.67 -10.02
N PRO A 80 -3.17 10.28 -9.01
CA PRO A 80 -1.76 10.08 -8.76
C PRO A 80 -1.53 8.72 -8.09
N VAL A 81 -0.85 7.81 -8.79
CA VAL A 81 -0.55 6.46 -8.32
C VAL A 81 0.95 6.36 -7.99
N PRO A 82 1.33 6.22 -6.70
CA PRO A 82 2.71 5.99 -6.32
C PRO A 82 3.12 4.55 -6.68
N VAL A 83 4.14 4.42 -7.52
CA VAL A 83 4.61 3.13 -8.03
C VAL A 83 6.11 2.98 -7.88
N THR A 84 6.56 1.76 -7.69
CA THR A 84 8.00 1.46 -7.72
C THR A 84 8.51 1.49 -9.16
N ARG A 85 9.80 1.79 -9.35
CA ARG A 85 10.44 1.81 -10.69
C ARG A 85 10.16 0.56 -11.54
N LYS A 86 10.15 -0.62 -10.92
CA LYS A 86 9.85 -1.88 -11.61
C LYS A 86 8.41 -1.93 -12.12
N ARG A 87 7.43 -1.46 -11.31
CA ARG A 87 6.02 -1.40 -11.71
C ARG A 87 5.75 -0.29 -12.73
N ALA A 88 6.46 0.83 -12.67
CA ALA A 88 6.29 1.93 -13.61
C ALA A 88 6.48 1.47 -15.07
N ARG A 89 7.50 0.65 -15.35
CA ARG A 89 7.73 0.09 -16.69
C ARG A 89 6.55 -0.72 -17.22
N LEU A 90 5.93 -1.53 -16.36
CA LEU A 90 4.80 -2.38 -16.73
C LEU A 90 3.49 -1.60 -16.90
N LEU A 91 3.32 -0.54 -16.10
CA LEU A 91 2.11 0.29 -16.15
C LEU A 91 2.13 1.24 -17.35
N LEU A 92 3.29 1.78 -17.73
CA LEU A 92 3.43 2.65 -18.90
C LEU A 92 3.20 1.92 -20.23
N THR A 93 3.35 0.59 -20.27
CA THR A 93 3.03 -0.22 -21.46
C THR A 93 1.56 -0.60 -21.58
N ARG A 94 0.75 -0.36 -20.53
CA ARG A 94 -0.65 -0.81 -20.50
C ARG A 94 -1.55 0.18 -21.23
N THR A 95 -2.39 -0.34 -22.13
CA THR A 95 -3.34 0.43 -22.91
C THR A 95 -4.79 0.13 -22.50
N LEU A 96 -5.66 1.11 -22.70
CA LEU A 96 -7.11 0.98 -22.61
C LEU A 96 -7.69 0.29 -23.85
N PRO A 97 -8.97 -0.13 -23.80
CA PRO A 97 -9.70 -0.63 -24.98
C PRO A 97 -9.67 0.34 -26.16
N ASP A 98 -9.61 1.64 -25.89
CA ASP A 98 -9.55 2.72 -26.89
C ASP A 98 -8.15 2.92 -27.50
N GLY A 99 -7.17 2.09 -27.15
CA GLY A 99 -5.79 2.18 -27.65
C GLY A 99 -4.92 3.27 -26.99
N LYS A 100 -5.49 4.11 -26.12
CA LYS A 100 -4.74 5.10 -25.32
C LYS A 100 -3.99 4.45 -24.16
N TYR A 101 -2.86 5.01 -23.75
CA TYR A 101 -2.13 4.55 -22.56
C TYR A 101 -2.93 4.79 -21.27
N MET A 102 -2.83 3.86 -20.33
CA MET A 102 -3.56 3.92 -19.05
C MET A 102 -2.92 4.85 -18.03
N PHE A 103 -1.61 5.03 -18.12
CA PHE A 103 -0.84 5.90 -17.24
C PHE A 103 0.11 6.76 -18.06
N ILE A 104 0.34 7.99 -17.60
CA ILE A 104 1.32 8.91 -18.18
C ILE A 104 2.32 9.28 -17.08
N ALA A 105 3.58 9.45 -17.50
CA ALA A 105 4.66 9.89 -16.63
C ALA A 105 4.53 11.38 -16.26
N PRO A 106 5.01 11.79 -15.09
CA PRO A 106 5.09 13.20 -14.71
C PRO A 106 6.02 13.96 -15.67
N LEU A 107 5.85 15.28 -15.74
CA LEU A 107 6.83 16.19 -16.37
C LEU A 107 8.17 16.13 -15.60
N GLN A 108 9.24 16.68 -16.20
CA GLN A 108 10.56 16.71 -15.53
C GLN A 108 10.52 17.44 -14.18
N ASP A 109 9.60 18.41 -14.04
CA ASP A 109 9.39 19.17 -12.81
C ASP A 109 8.50 18.43 -11.78
N GLY A 110 8.04 17.21 -12.08
CA GLY A 110 7.17 16.40 -11.22
C GLY A 110 5.67 16.72 -11.32
N SER A 111 5.30 17.77 -12.07
CA SER A 111 3.91 18.18 -12.28
C SER A 111 3.14 17.24 -13.23
N PRO A 112 1.79 17.17 -13.09
CA PRO A 112 0.95 16.40 -14.01
C PRO A 112 0.95 17.01 -15.42
N PRO A 113 0.99 16.17 -16.47
CA PRO A 113 0.84 16.64 -17.85
C PRO A 113 -0.48 17.38 -18.07
N PRO A 114 -0.51 18.44 -18.90
CA PRO A 114 -1.72 19.23 -19.17
C PRO A 114 -2.81 18.45 -19.92
N SER A 115 -2.47 17.28 -20.48
CA SER A 115 -3.42 16.40 -21.18
C SER A 115 -4.31 15.57 -20.26
N ILE A 116 -4.09 15.63 -18.94
CA ILE A 116 -4.77 14.78 -17.96
C ILE A 116 -5.88 15.57 -17.27
N PRO A 117 -7.07 14.98 -17.06
CA PRO A 117 -8.11 15.61 -16.26
C PRO A 117 -7.64 15.88 -14.82
N GLU A 118 -8.14 16.94 -14.22
CA GLU A 118 -7.84 17.27 -12.82
C GLU A 118 -8.44 16.21 -11.88
N TYR A 119 -7.61 15.58 -11.06
CA TYR A 119 -8.06 14.60 -10.08
C TYR A 119 -8.85 15.29 -8.96
N ARG A 120 -10.14 14.98 -8.88
CA ARG A 120 -11.02 15.46 -7.82
C ARG A 120 -11.12 14.41 -6.73
N LEU A 121 -10.44 14.65 -5.62
CA LEU A 121 -10.69 13.92 -4.38
C LEU A 121 -12.17 14.05 -4.01
N GLY A 122 -12.76 12.95 -3.58
CA GLY A 122 -14.11 12.97 -3.05
C GLY A 122 -14.25 13.93 -1.87
N SER A 123 -15.41 14.57 -1.75
CA SER A 123 -15.70 15.50 -0.65
C SER A 123 -16.51 14.88 0.49
N VAL A 124 -17.01 13.65 0.29
CA VAL A 124 -17.92 13.03 1.24
C VAL A 124 -17.12 12.39 2.37
N LYS A 125 -17.41 12.80 3.60
CA LYS A 125 -16.82 12.22 4.80
C LYS A 125 -17.57 10.95 5.23
N CYS A 126 -16.87 9.99 5.82
CA CYS A 126 -17.50 8.84 6.48
C CYS A 126 -18.41 9.31 7.64
N PHE A 127 -19.47 8.58 7.98
CA PHE A 127 -20.34 8.92 9.11
C PHE A 127 -19.62 8.87 10.47
N MET A 128 -18.53 8.10 10.57
CA MET A 128 -17.68 8.05 11.77
C MET A 128 -16.50 9.03 11.71
N HIS A 129 -16.44 9.88 10.68
CA HIS A 129 -15.42 10.90 10.61
C HIS A 129 -15.71 11.99 11.65
N GLU A 130 -14.66 12.57 12.23
CA GLU A 130 -14.77 13.60 13.28
C GLU A 130 -15.64 14.79 12.82
N GLY A 131 -15.33 15.34 11.65
CA GLY A 131 -16.12 16.43 11.05
C GLY A 131 -17.36 16.01 10.26
N SER A 132 -18.05 14.92 10.63
CA SER A 132 -19.32 14.53 10.02
C SER A 132 -20.51 15.02 10.85
N GLU A 133 -21.64 15.35 10.22
CA GLU A 133 -22.84 15.86 10.90
C GLU A 133 -23.47 14.81 11.84
N GLU A 134 -23.27 13.53 11.52
CA GLU A 134 -23.83 12.41 12.29
C GLU A 134 -23.06 12.17 13.60
N ARG A 135 -21.92 12.86 13.81
CA ARG A 135 -21.02 12.61 14.93
C ARG A 135 -21.66 12.81 16.30
N GLU A 136 -22.39 13.91 16.49
CA GLU A 136 -23.06 14.21 17.76
C GLU A 136 -24.07 13.12 18.14
N LEU A 137 -24.80 12.61 17.14
CA LEU A 137 -25.74 11.52 17.34
C LEU A 137 -25.01 10.22 17.70
N LEU A 138 -23.94 9.88 16.98
CA LEU A 138 -23.16 8.66 17.25
C LEU A 138 -22.52 8.70 18.65
N ASP A 139 -22.08 9.87 19.10
CA ASP A 139 -21.52 10.05 20.43
C ASP A 139 -22.58 9.79 21.51
N SER A 140 -23.83 10.26 21.29
CA SER A 140 -24.97 9.97 22.17
C SER A 140 -25.33 8.47 22.21
N LEU A 141 -25.07 7.74 21.13
CA LEU A 141 -25.27 6.28 21.03
C LEU A 141 -24.11 5.47 21.64
N GLY A 142 -23.11 6.14 22.24
CA GLY A 142 -21.97 5.48 22.87
C GLY A 142 -20.82 5.13 21.92
N MET A 143 -20.79 5.70 20.71
CA MET A 143 -19.72 5.48 19.71
C MET A 143 -18.62 6.56 19.75
N ALA A 144 -18.48 7.24 20.89
CA ALA A 144 -17.55 8.36 21.10
C ALA A 144 -16.05 8.02 20.92
N GLY A 145 -15.66 6.77 21.14
CA GLY A 145 -14.26 6.35 21.04
C GLY A 145 -13.80 5.93 19.65
N LYS A 146 -14.69 5.87 18.65
CA LYS A 146 -14.37 5.31 17.33
C LYS A 146 -14.43 6.38 16.25
N VAL A 147 -13.27 6.67 15.65
CA VAL A 147 -13.13 7.68 14.59
C VAL A 147 -12.56 7.05 13.33
N CYS A 148 -13.13 7.40 12.18
CA CYS A 148 -12.62 7.01 10.88
C CYS A 148 -11.86 8.15 10.20
N ILE A 149 -10.68 7.85 9.65
CA ILE A 149 -9.82 8.80 8.93
C ILE A 149 -10.33 9.04 7.48
N ALA A 150 -11.29 8.26 6.99
CA ALA A 150 -11.81 8.38 5.63
C ALA A 150 -12.67 9.65 5.46
N GLY A 151 -12.02 10.76 5.09
CA GLY A 151 -12.64 12.06 4.84
C GLY A 151 -12.90 12.39 3.36
N HIS A 152 -12.39 11.59 2.42
CA HIS A 152 -12.36 11.90 0.99
C HIS A 152 -13.07 10.86 0.11
N LEU A 153 -14.26 10.43 0.49
CA LEU A 153 -15.02 9.44 -0.29
C LEU A 153 -15.66 10.10 -1.51
N ALA A 154 -15.61 9.42 -2.65
CA ALA A 154 -16.03 9.95 -3.95
C ALA A 154 -17.50 10.41 -3.98
N ASN A 155 -18.41 9.65 -3.37
CA ASN A 155 -19.84 9.95 -3.33
C ASN A 155 -20.54 9.23 -2.16
N ILE A 156 -21.84 9.47 -1.99
CA ILE A 156 -22.67 8.86 -0.94
C ILE A 156 -22.71 7.33 -1.04
N TYR A 157 -22.65 6.75 -2.25
CA TYR A 157 -22.63 5.30 -2.44
C TYR A 157 -21.29 4.69 -2.00
N ALA A 158 -20.17 5.38 -2.27
CA ALA A 158 -18.85 5.01 -1.78
C ALA A 158 -18.80 5.06 -0.26
N LYS A 159 -19.42 6.08 0.36
CA LYS A 159 -19.68 6.13 1.80
C LYS A 159 -20.42 4.87 2.28
N ARG A 160 -21.58 4.53 1.69
CA ARG A 160 -22.32 3.29 2.06
C ARG A 160 -21.53 1.99 1.88
N ILE A 161 -20.65 1.90 0.88
CA ILE A 161 -19.81 0.73 0.68
C ILE A 161 -18.71 0.67 1.74
N HIS A 162 -18.06 1.80 2.01
CA HIS A 162 -17.03 1.91 3.05
C HIS A 162 -17.60 1.55 4.42
N GLU A 163 -18.76 2.10 4.78
CA GLU A 163 -19.46 1.78 6.03
C GLU A 163 -19.73 0.29 6.18
N ARG A 164 -20.23 -0.37 5.13
CA ARG A 164 -20.52 -1.82 5.16
C ARG A 164 -19.28 -2.69 5.34
N LYS A 165 -18.13 -2.25 4.80
CA LYS A 165 -16.89 -3.02 4.84
C LYS A 165 -16.06 -2.73 6.08
N SER A 166 -15.94 -1.47 6.47
CA SER A 166 -15.02 -1.00 7.51
C SER A 166 -15.71 -0.80 8.86
N HIS A 167 -17.02 -0.51 8.89
CA HIS A 167 -17.77 -0.14 10.09
C HIS A 167 -19.07 -0.94 10.22
N LYS A 168 -19.00 -2.24 9.98
CA LYS A 168 -20.18 -3.10 9.87
C LYS A 168 -21.06 -3.03 11.12
N ARG A 169 -20.46 -3.16 12.32
CA ARG A 169 -21.18 -3.21 13.60
C ARG A 169 -21.76 -1.86 13.98
N GLU A 170 -20.98 -0.80 13.80
CA GLU A 170 -21.39 0.57 14.10
C GLU A 170 -22.52 1.02 13.18
N ARG A 171 -22.47 0.59 11.92
CA ARG A 171 -23.55 0.80 10.97
C ARG A 171 -24.83 0.04 11.35
N GLU A 172 -24.72 -1.21 11.79
CA GLU A 172 -25.86 -1.99 12.29
C GLU A 172 -26.53 -1.27 13.46
N MET A 173 -25.77 -0.85 14.48
CA MET A 173 -26.30 -0.08 15.61
C MET A 173 -26.99 1.23 15.20
N TYR A 174 -26.39 1.96 14.26
CA TYR A 174 -26.99 3.19 13.75
C TYR A 174 -28.28 2.92 12.96
N GLN A 175 -28.33 1.83 12.20
CA GLN A 175 -29.54 1.41 11.49
C GLN A 175 -30.64 1.00 12.45
N ASP A 176 -30.32 0.21 13.48
CA ASP A 176 -31.26 -0.20 14.52
C ASP A 176 -31.90 1.03 15.19
N TYR A 177 -31.09 2.03 15.55
CA TYR A 177 -31.60 3.29 16.10
C TYR A 177 -32.55 4.04 15.16
N LEU A 178 -32.21 4.09 13.86
CA LEU A 178 -33.07 4.74 12.86
C LEU A 178 -34.38 3.98 12.66
N ASP A 179 -34.34 2.66 12.79
CA ASP A 179 -35.52 1.82 12.63
C ASP A 179 -36.42 1.91 13.88
N ASP A 180 -35.86 1.89 15.10
CA ASP A 180 -36.59 2.16 16.35
C ASP A 180 -37.33 3.51 16.30
N LYS A 181 -36.66 4.55 15.79
CA LYS A 181 -37.28 5.88 15.60
C LYS A 181 -38.45 5.85 14.62
N LYS A 182 -38.32 5.11 13.51
CA LYS A 182 -39.41 4.99 12.53
C LYS A 182 -40.58 4.21 13.09
N GLU A 183 -40.30 3.15 13.85
CA GLU A 183 -41.31 2.33 14.51
C GLU A 183 -42.08 3.15 15.55
N ALA A 184 -41.39 3.89 16.41
CA ALA A 184 -42.02 4.82 17.36
C ALA A 184 -42.92 5.84 16.64
N ALA A 185 -42.44 6.44 15.54
CA ALA A 185 -43.23 7.38 14.75
C ALA A 185 -44.39 6.72 13.98
N ALA A 186 -44.31 5.41 13.70
CA ALA A 186 -45.40 4.65 13.10
C ALA A 186 -46.47 4.33 14.15
N ILE A 187 -46.08 3.90 15.35
CA ILE A 187 -46.96 3.66 16.49
C ILE A 187 -47.72 4.94 16.85
N GLU A 188 -47.03 6.07 16.99
CA GLU A 188 -47.68 7.35 17.30
C GLU A 188 -48.72 7.75 16.24
N ARG A 189 -48.43 7.49 14.96
CA ARG A 189 -49.39 7.70 13.87
C ARG A 189 -50.61 6.78 13.97
N GLN A 190 -50.40 5.51 14.33
CA GLN A 190 -51.49 4.55 14.52
C GLN A 190 -52.35 4.92 15.74
N GLU A 191 -51.75 5.32 16.85
CA GLU A 191 -52.46 5.78 18.04
C GLU A 191 -53.31 7.03 17.76
N LYS A 192 -52.78 8.00 17.00
CA LYS A 192 -53.54 9.17 16.56
C LYS A 192 -54.73 8.80 15.67
N GLN A 193 -54.56 7.83 14.78
CA GLN A 193 -55.65 7.34 13.95
C GLN A 193 -56.71 6.60 14.79
N TYR A 194 -56.27 5.74 15.72
CA TYR A 194 -57.14 4.99 16.61
C TYR A 194 -57.97 5.90 17.52
N THR A 195 -57.33 6.88 18.16
CA THR A 195 -58.00 7.88 19.01
C THR A 195 -58.99 8.73 18.20
N ALA A 196 -58.64 9.14 16.97
CA ALA A 196 -59.57 9.83 16.09
C ALA A 196 -60.78 8.96 15.70
N MET A 197 -60.57 7.66 15.44
CA MET A 197 -61.67 6.73 15.17
C MET A 197 -62.60 6.53 16.36
N ILE A 198 -62.07 6.40 17.58
CA ILE A 198 -62.88 6.32 18.80
C ILE A 198 -63.73 7.59 18.95
N ALA A 199 -63.11 8.77 18.82
CA ALA A 199 -63.82 10.04 18.95
C ALA A 199 -64.95 10.21 17.91
N LEU A 200 -64.78 9.67 16.69
CA LEU A 200 -65.84 9.63 15.69
C LEU A 200 -66.95 8.65 16.06
N ALA A 201 -66.61 7.47 16.58
CA ALA A 201 -67.58 6.47 17.01
C ALA A 201 -68.42 6.97 18.19
N GLU A 202 -67.80 7.63 19.18
CA GLU A 202 -68.48 8.25 20.31
C GLU A 202 -69.46 9.35 19.88
N ARG A 203 -69.08 10.15 18.87
CA ARG A 203 -69.97 11.18 18.30
C ARG A 203 -71.12 10.61 17.46
N ALA A 204 -70.94 9.41 16.90
CA ALA A 204 -71.94 8.74 16.06
C ALA A 204 -72.94 7.89 16.86
N ALA A 205 -72.66 7.62 18.14
CA ALA A 205 -73.61 6.94 19.02
C ALA A 205 -74.84 7.84 19.27
N PRO A 206 -76.08 7.38 18.97
CA PRO A 206 -77.27 8.17 19.23
C PRO A 206 -77.49 8.35 20.74
N PRO A 207 -78.02 9.51 21.20
CA PRO A 207 -78.42 9.66 22.58
C PRO A 207 -79.59 8.72 22.87
N GLU A 208 -79.49 7.94 23.95
CA GLU A 208 -80.60 7.16 24.53
C GLU A 208 -81.72 8.07 25.06
#